data_AF-A0A9P6NYR9-F1
#
_entry.id   AF-A0A9P6NYR9-F1
#
_cell.length_a   1.000
_cell.length_b   1.000
_cell.length_c   1.000
_cell.angle_alpha   90.00
_cell.angle_beta   90.00
_cell.angle_gamma   90.00
#
_symmetry.space_group_name_H-M   'P 1'
#
loop_
_entity.id
_entity.type
_entity.pdbx_description
1 polymer ?
#
loop_
_entity_poly.entity_id
_entity_poly.type
_entity_poly.pdbx_seq_one_letter_code
_entity_poly.pdbx_strand_id
1 'polypeptide(L)'
;MTRLILHQLRFLDYVAEPNVLTDKLIEIIQITPAVIQHEIITSLLDIVNDSEPKPVVMYLKELMHENADLTVPILDALSNLTQHSDSLDDVRDTMLERLESAELDDLAVILKFLLQTSTVHTIDTVVYGIRQKLDFRALGKPLPSSVKGMQFTPANRVHLQDKAKHVPEALILESIKFGLQNHKYVCDAWFKSIVALEEPV
;
A
#
# COMPACT_ATOMS: atom_id res chain seq x y z
N MET A 1 -6.51 26.64 3.93
CA MET A 1 -6.17 27.15 5.28
C MET A 1 -5.46 26.09 6.11
N THR A 2 -5.98 24.86 6.18
CA THR A 2 -5.36 23.72 6.89
C THR A 2 -3.90 23.48 6.50
N ARG A 3 -3.57 23.47 5.21
CA ARG A 3 -2.18 23.39 4.71
C ARG A 3 -1.21 24.39 5.36
N LEU A 4 -1.64 25.64 5.54
CA LEU A 4 -0.77 26.69 6.07
C LEU A 4 -0.47 26.46 7.55
N ILE A 5 -1.47 25.99 8.31
CA ILE A 5 -1.30 25.65 9.72
C ILE A 5 -0.38 24.44 9.85
N LEU A 6 -0.63 23.37 9.09
CA LEU A 6 0.22 22.17 9.09
C LEU A 6 1.67 22.50 8.70
N HIS A 7 1.87 23.39 7.74
CA HIS A 7 3.21 23.80 7.31
C HIS A 7 4.00 24.50 8.43
N GLN A 8 3.35 25.19 9.37
CA GLN A 8 4.06 25.80 10.51
C GLN A 8 4.57 24.76 11.52
N LEU A 9 4.03 23.54 11.48
CA LEU A 9 4.39 22.47 12.41
C LEU A 9 5.48 21.55 11.87
N ARG A 10 5.81 21.65 10.57
CA ARG A 10 6.80 20.78 9.92
C ARG A 10 8.22 21.17 10.31
N PHE A 11 9.07 20.18 10.53
CA PHE A 11 10.50 20.36 10.78
C PHE A 11 10.80 21.31 11.95
N LEU A 12 9.98 21.29 13.00
CA LEU A 12 10.26 22.04 14.20
C LEU A 12 11.55 21.50 14.85
N ASP A 13 12.52 22.39 15.08
CA ASP A 13 13.81 22.04 15.71
C ASP A 13 13.64 21.40 17.09
N TYR A 14 12.55 21.74 17.79
CA TYR A 14 12.22 21.22 19.10
C TYR A 14 10.71 21.14 19.31
N VAL A 15 10.24 19.97 19.74
CA VAL A 15 8.86 19.73 20.15
C VAL A 15 8.86 19.37 21.64
N ALA A 16 8.25 20.23 22.47
CA ALA A 16 8.23 20.04 23.92
C ALA A 16 7.42 18.80 24.34
N GLU A 17 6.30 18.54 23.68
CA GLU A 17 5.38 17.44 23.99
C GLU A 17 4.95 16.70 22.70
N PRO A 18 5.83 15.85 22.12
CA PRO A 18 5.57 15.21 20.83
C PRO A 18 4.37 14.27 20.84
N ASN A 19 4.13 13.58 21.96
CA ASN A 19 2.99 12.66 22.11
C ASN A 19 1.67 13.42 22.09
N VAL A 20 1.58 14.53 22.84
CA VAL A 20 0.36 15.37 22.88
C VAL A 20 0.06 15.99 21.52
N LEU A 21 1.10 16.43 20.80
CA LEU A 21 0.95 16.95 19.45
C LEU A 21 0.42 15.86 18.50
N THR A 22 0.96 14.66 18.59
CA THR A 22 0.56 13.51 17.79
C THR A 22 -0.89 13.12 18.06
N ASP A 23 -1.28 13.01 19.32
CA ASP A 23 -2.66 12.68 19.72
C ASP A 23 -3.65 13.73 19.19
N LYS A 24 -3.30 15.01 19.26
CA LYS A 24 -4.13 16.10 18.72
C LYS A 24 -4.23 16.05 17.19
N LEU A 25 -3.15 15.68 16.49
CA LEU A 25 -3.20 15.49 15.05
C LEU A 25 -4.12 14.32 14.67
N ILE A 26 -4.06 13.21 15.42
CA ILE A 26 -4.95 12.06 15.23
C ILE A 26 -6.42 12.47 15.45
N GLU A 27 -6.73 13.19 16.54
CA GLU A 27 -8.09 13.72 16.80
C GLU A 27 -8.59 14.59 15.63
N ILE A 28 -7.72 15.42 15.04
CA ILE A 28 -8.07 16.28 13.90
C ILE A 28 -8.32 15.44 12.64
N ILE A 29 -7.53 14.39 12.38
CA ILE A 29 -7.75 13.50 11.23
C ILE A 29 -9.14 12.87 11.32
N GLN A 30 -9.55 12.40 12.50
CA GLN A 30 -10.85 11.74 12.69
C GLN A 30 -12.07 12.62 12.37
N ILE A 31 -11.96 13.95 12.51
CA ILE A 31 -13.07 14.89 12.29
C ILE A 31 -13.01 15.62 10.95
N THR A 32 -12.01 15.35 10.11
CA THR A 32 -11.80 16.05 8.84
C THR A 32 -12.25 15.24 7.62
N PRO A 33 -12.67 15.89 6.53
CA PRO A 33 -12.96 15.20 5.27
C PRO A 33 -11.72 14.52 4.66
N ALA A 34 -11.91 13.45 3.88
CA ALA A 34 -10.84 12.65 3.27
C ALA A 34 -9.73 13.46 2.56
N VAL A 35 -10.12 14.52 1.83
CA VAL A 35 -9.17 15.42 1.14
C VAL A 35 -8.19 16.07 2.14
N ILE A 36 -8.67 16.46 3.31
CA ILE A 36 -7.86 17.08 4.36
C ILE A 36 -7.09 16.01 5.14
N GLN A 37 -7.69 14.84 5.37
CA GLN A 37 -7.01 13.70 6.00
C GLN A 37 -5.73 13.34 5.24
N HIS A 38 -5.80 13.27 3.90
CA HIS A 38 -4.63 13.04 3.05
C HIS A 38 -3.52 14.10 3.28
N GLU A 39 -3.87 15.38 3.36
CA GLU A 39 -2.90 16.45 3.60
C GLU A 39 -2.27 16.39 4.99
N ILE A 40 -3.05 15.98 5.99
CA ILE A 40 -2.55 15.80 7.35
C ILE A 40 -1.63 14.58 7.41
N ILE A 41 -2.03 13.42 6.88
CA ILE A 41 -1.23 12.17 6.87
C ILE A 41 0.14 12.39 6.21
N THR A 42 0.15 13.05 5.05
CA THR A 42 1.42 13.38 4.36
C THR A 42 2.28 14.37 5.16
N SER A 43 1.68 15.36 5.83
CA SER A 43 2.42 16.30 6.67
C SER A 43 2.87 15.68 8.00
N LEU A 44 2.19 14.63 8.47
CA LEU A 44 2.45 13.98 9.74
C LEU A 44 3.86 13.37 9.78
N LEU A 45 4.36 12.91 8.63
CA LEU A 45 5.74 12.45 8.44
C LEU A 45 6.78 13.54 8.74
N ASP A 46 6.46 14.80 8.39
CA ASP A 46 7.35 15.95 8.58
C ASP A 46 7.27 16.53 10.02
N ILE A 47 6.27 16.09 10.81
CA ILE A 47 5.94 16.65 12.13
C ILE A 47 6.29 15.68 13.27
N VAL A 48 6.09 14.38 13.08
CA VAL A 48 6.35 13.37 14.11
C VAL A 48 7.86 13.10 14.20
N ASN A 49 8.41 13.25 15.40
CA ASN A 49 9.82 13.00 15.68
C ASN A 49 10.13 11.49 15.66
N ASP A 50 11.35 11.10 15.25
CA ASP A 50 11.81 9.70 15.14
C ASP A 50 11.73 8.88 16.45
N SER A 51 11.38 9.52 17.57
CA SER A 51 11.53 8.95 18.90
C SER A 51 10.51 7.86 19.26
N GLU A 52 9.31 7.80 18.66
CA GLU A 52 8.36 6.68 18.89
C GLU A 52 7.09 6.75 17.97
N PRO A 53 7.11 6.22 16.74
CA PRO A 53 5.96 6.30 15.82
C PRO A 53 4.85 5.27 16.11
N LYS A 54 4.95 4.45 17.17
CA LYS A 54 4.03 3.30 17.39
C LYS A 54 2.54 3.67 17.44
N PRO A 55 2.10 4.70 18.20
CA PRO A 55 0.68 5.07 18.24
C PRO A 55 0.16 5.52 16.88
N VAL A 56 0.99 6.25 16.12
CA VAL A 56 0.68 6.69 14.75
C VAL A 56 0.53 5.50 13.82
N VAL A 57 1.48 4.55 13.87
CA VAL A 57 1.45 3.35 13.03
C VAL A 57 0.18 2.54 13.30
N MET A 58 -0.19 2.36 14.57
CA MET A 58 -1.44 1.68 14.95
C MET A 58 -2.66 2.42 14.40
N TYR A 59 -2.74 3.73 14.61
CA TYR A 59 -3.86 4.55 14.13
C TYR A 59 -3.98 4.51 12.60
N LEU A 60 -2.87 4.63 11.86
CA LEU A 60 -2.86 4.57 10.41
C LEU A 60 -3.32 3.19 9.90
N LYS A 61 -2.94 2.10 10.57
CA LYS A 61 -3.45 0.75 10.24
C LYS A 61 -4.97 0.68 10.40
N GLU A 62 -5.50 1.16 11.52
CA GLU A 62 -6.95 1.21 11.76
C GLU A 62 -7.68 2.08 10.73
N LEU A 63 -7.16 3.29 10.47
CA LEU A 63 -7.74 4.22 9.50
C LEU A 63 -7.81 3.63 8.09
N MET A 64 -6.81 2.83 7.70
CA MET A 64 -6.81 2.12 6.42
C MET A 64 -7.90 1.04 6.34
N HIS A 65 -8.27 0.40 7.47
CA HIS A 65 -9.43 -0.51 7.50
C HIS A 65 -10.76 0.22 7.31
N GLU A 66 -10.86 1.46 7.80
CA GLU A 66 -12.09 2.24 7.71
C GLU A 66 -12.26 2.94 6.35
N ASN A 67 -11.17 3.35 5.70
CA ASN A 67 -11.20 4.17 4.49
C ASN A 67 -10.23 3.67 3.41
N ALA A 68 -10.75 2.91 2.44
CA ALA A 68 -9.97 2.40 1.30
C ALA A 68 -9.38 3.52 0.42
N ASP A 69 -10.06 4.68 0.32
CA ASP A 69 -9.56 5.84 -0.43
C ASP A 69 -8.23 6.41 0.12
N LEU A 70 -7.87 6.06 1.36
CA LEU A 70 -6.63 6.49 2.02
C LEU A 70 -5.53 5.41 1.99
N THR A 71 -5.75 4.26 1.36
CA THR A 71 -4.77 3.16 1.33
C THR A 71 -3.40 3.61 0.81
N VAL A 72 -3.38 4.35 -0.30
CA VAL A 72 -2.13 4.84 -0.91
C VAL A 72 -1.36 5.80 0.00
N PRO A 73 -1.93 6.94 0.47
CA PRO A 73 -1.20 7.87 1.33
C PRO A 73 -0.84 7.24 2.68
N ILE A 74 -1.65 6.32 3.20
CA ILE A 74 -1.32 5.61 4.45
C ILE A 74 -0.13 4.67 4.25
N LEU A 75 -0.10 3.88 3.17
CA LEU A 75 1.02 2.99 2.90
C LEU A 75 2.33 3.73 2.63
N ASP A 76 2.26 4.88 1.94
CA ASP A 76 3.42 5.76 1.77
C ASP A 76 3.93 6.29 3.12
N ALA A 77 3.00 6.75 3.97
CA ALA A 77 3.33 7.20 5.31
C ALA A 77 3.92 6.08 6.18
N LEU A 78 3.32 4.90 6.18
CA LEU A 78 3.81 3.73 6.91
C LEU A 78 5.20 3.32 6.38
N SER A 79 5.43 3.31 5.08
CA SER A 79 6.75 2.96 4.53
C SER A 79 7.85 3.89 5.03
N ASN A 80 7.56 5.20 5.15
CA ASN A 80 8.51 6.19 5.65
C ASN A 80 8.71 6.10 7.17
N LEU A 81 7.62 5.99 7.95
CA LEU A 81 7.68 5.89 9.42
C LEU A 81 8.31 4.57 9.90
N THR A 82 8.07 3.49 9.18
CA THR A 82 8.52 2.16 9.59
C THR A 82 9.95 1.84 9.16
N GLN A 83 10.52 2.59 8.21
CA GLN A 83 11.94 2.43 7.84
C GLN A 83 12.90 2.67 9.02
N HIS A 84 12.47 3.44 10.02
CA HIS A 84 13.25 3.80 11.20
C HIS A 84 12.78 3.11 12.50
N SER A 85 11.79 2.20 12.44
CA SER A 85 11.22 1.56 13.62
C SER A 85 11.13 0.04 13.50
N ASP A 86 11.19 -0.63 14.66
CA ASP A 86 11.03 -2.09 14.79
C ASP A 86 9.61 -2.58 14.42
N SER A 87 8.68 -1.68 14.12
CA SER A 87 7.26 -1.98 13.84
C SER A 87 7.00 -2.38 12.38
N LEU A 88 8.00 -2.35 11.51
CA LEU A 88 7.82 -2.64 10.08
C LEU A 88 7.35 -4.08 9.83
N ASP A 89 7.81 -5.04 10.65
CA ASP A 89 7.37 -6.45 10.56
C ASP A 89 5.88 -6.59 10.90
N ASP A 90 5.41 -5.96 11.98
CA ASP A 90 4.00 -5.93 12.37
C ASP A 90 3.11 -5.25 11.31
N VAL A 91 3.64 -4.27 10.58
CA VAL A 91 2.92 -3.66 9.45
C VAL A 91 2.85 -4.66 8.29
N ARG A 92 3.96 -5.32 7.93
CA ARG A 92 3.94 -6.32 6.85
C ARG A 92 2.97 -7.45 7.14
N ASP A 93 2.90 -7.95 8.37
CA ASP A 93 1.99 -9.05 8.72
C ASP A 93 0.51 -8.65 8.54
N THR A 94 0.14 -7.45 8.97
CA THR A 94 -1.20 -6.90 8.72
C THR A 94 -1.48 -6.71 7.23
N MET A 95 -0.49 -6.24 6.45
CA MET A 95 -0.65 -6.10 5.00
C MET A 95 -0.81 -7.45 4.30
N LEU A 96 -0.11 -8.48 4.76
CA LEU A 96 -0.27 -9.84 4.27
C LEU A 96 -1.69 -10.35 4.55
N GLU A 97 -2.19 -10.20 5.78
CA GLU A 97 -3.59 -10.56 6.13
C GLU A 97 -4.63 -9.83 5.26
N ARG A 98 -4.35 -8.58 4.88
CA ARG A 98 -5.26 -7.79 4.06
C ARG A 98 -5.33 -8.27 2.61
N LEU A 99 -4.36 -9.04 2.11
CA LEU A 99 -4.37 -9.56 0.72
C LEU A 99 -5.61 -10.42 0.42
N GLU A 100 -6.22 -11.05 1.42
CA GLU A 100 -7.39 -11.91 1.23
C GLU A 100 -8.71 -11.12 1.06
N SER A 101 -8.76 -9.89 1.57
CA SER A 101 -10.00 -9.10 1.70
C SER A 101 -9.96 -7.75 0.97
N ALA A 102 -8.79 -7.31 0.50
CA ALA A 102 -8.63 -6.05 -0.21
C ALA A 102 -9.25 -6.07 -1.62
N GLU A 103 -9.68 -4.89 -2.07
CA GLU A 103 -10.10 -4.68 -3.46
C GLU A 103 -8.90 -4.72 -4.42
N LEU A 104 -9.17 -4.95 -5.71
CA LEU A 104 -8.10 -5.16 -6.69
C LEU A 104 -7.15 -3.96 -6.83
N ASP A 105 -7.67 -2.74 -6.72
CA ASP A 105 -6.87 -1.51 -6.79
C ASP A 105 -5.93 -1.39 -5.58
N ASP A 106 -6.41 -1.74 -4.39
CA ASP A 106 -5.61 -1.76 -3.15
C ASP A 106 -4.56 -2.89 -3.16
N LEU A 107 -4.88 -4.06 -3.73
CA LEU A 107 -3.95 -5.19 -3.82
C LEU A 107 -2.64 -4.81 -4.51
N ALA A 108 -2.73 -4.07 -5.62
CA ALA A 108 -1.54 -3.64 -6.35
C ALA A 108 -0.63 -2.76 -5.46
N VAL A 109 -1.21 -1.89 -4.66
CA VAL A 109 -0.49 -0.97 -3.76
C VAL A 109 0.11 -1.74 -2.58
N ILE A 110 -0.66 -2.64 -1.97
CA ILE A 110 -0.21 -3.51 -0.87
C ILE A 110 0.96 -4.39 -1.32
N LEU A 111 0.87 -5.02 -2.49
CA LEU A 111 1.96 -5.85 -3.03
C LEU A 111 3.22 -5.04 -3.29
N LYS A 112 3.08 -3.83 -3.85
CA LYS A 112 4.21 -2.93 -4.07
C LYS A 112 4.89 -2.58 -2.75
N PHE A 113 4.12 -2.24 -1.72
CA PHE A 113 4.64 -1.97 -0.37
C PHE A 113 5.39 -3.17 0.20
N LEU A 114 4.78 -4.36 0.18
CA LEU A 114 5.38 -5.59 0.72
C LEU A 114 6.73 -5.92 0.06
N LEU A 115 6.80 -5.77 -1.26
CA LEU A 115 8.02 -6.07 -2.02
C LEU A 115 9.09 -4.99 -1.85
N GLN A 116 8.70 -3.71 -1.80
CA GLN A 116 9.62 -2.59 -1.65
C GLN A 116 10.23 -2.51 -0.24
N THR A 117 9.47 -2.85 0.80
CA THR A 117 9.93 -2.80 2.20
C THR A 117 10.58 -4.10 2.66
N SER A 118 10.60 -5.14 1.84
CA SER A 118 11.21 -6.44 2.18
C SER A 118 12.74 -6.35 2.24
N THR A 119 13.33 -7.12 3.15
CA THR A 119 14.78 -7.28 3.29
C THR A 119 15.20 -8.70 2.94
N VAL A 120 16.51 -8.94 2.79
CA VAL A 120 17.05 -10.29 2.49
C VAL A 120 16.63 -11.34 3.52
N HIS A 121 16.37 -10.93 4.76
CA HIS A 121 15.96 -11.83 5.85
C HIS A 121 14.44 -12.09 5.88
N THR A 122 13.63 -11.17 5.38
CA THR A 122 12.16 -11.21 5.50
C THR A 122 11.48 -11.65 4.21
N ILE A 123 12.18 -11.56 3.08
CA ILE A 123 11.62 -11.81 1.75
C ILE A 123 11.02 -13.21 1.58
N ASP A 124 11.66 -14.25 2.14
CA ASP A 124 11.17 -15.63 2.03
C ASP A 124 9.77 -15.75 2.66
N THR A 125 9.56 -15.14 3.83
CA THR A 125 8.27 -15.10 4.52
C THR A 125 7.25 -14.26 3.76
N VAL A 126 7.65 -13.10 3.23
CA VAL A 126 6.77 -12.22 2.45
C VAL A 126 6.29 -12.91 1.17
N VAL A 127 7.18 -13.54 0.41
CA VAL A 127 6.83 -14.29 -0.81
C VAL A 127 5.91 -15.46 -0.47
N TYR A 128 6.21 -16.21 0.60
CA TYR A 128 5.33 -17.28 1.06
C TYR A 128 3.92 -16.75 1.40
N GLY A 129 3.84 -15.68 2.19
CA GLY A 129 2.58 -15.05 2.58
C GLY A 129 1.77 -14.56 1.37
N ILE A 130 2.40 -13.87 0.42
CA ILE A 130 1.75 -13.43 -0.82
C ILE A 130 1.16 -14.63 -1.55
N ARG A 131 1.91 -15.73 -1.67
CA ARG A 131 1.44 -16.92 -2.40
C ARG A 131 0.28 -17.65 -1.72
N GLN A 132 0.22 -17.64 -0.40
CA GLN A 132 -0.86 -18.28 0.35
C GLN A 132 -2.14 -17.44 0.31
N LYS A 133 -2.00 -16.11 0.38
CA LYS A 133 -3.11 -15.19 0.62
C LYS A 133 -3.66 -14.53 -0.66
N LEU A 134 -2.86 -14.43 -1.72
CA LEU A 134 -3.28 -13.86 -2.99
C LEU A 134 -3.89 -14.92 -3.91
N ASP A 135 -5.19 -14.79 -4.22
CA ASP A 135 -5.88 -15.70 -5.15
C ASP A 135 -5.67 -15.29 -6.62
N PHE A 136 -4.61 -15.82 -7.23
CA PHE A 136 -4.35 -15.66 -8.67
C PHE A 136 -5.44 -16.23 -9.58
N ARG A 137 -6.29 -17.16 -9.10
CA ARG A 137 -7.37 -17.74 -9.91
C ARG A 137 -8.53 -16.76 -10.06
N ALA A 138 -8.76 -15.91 -9.06
CA ALA A 138 -9.73 -14.83 -9.15
C ALA A 138 -9.29 -13.78 -10.18
N LEU A 139 -7.99 -13.46 -10.24
CA LEU A 139 -7.41 -12.49 -11.19
C LEU A 139 -7.49 -12.94 -12.65
N GLY A 140 -7.45 -14.25 -12.90
CA GLY A 140 -7.48 -14.81 -14.24
C GLY A 140 -8.87 -14.98 -14.86
N LYS A 141 -9.96 -14.66 -14.14
CA LYS A 141 -11.31 -14.80 -14.69
C LYS A 141 -11.55 -13.68 -15.70
N PRO A 142 -11.71 -13.98 -17.00
CA PRO A 142 -12.11 -12.95 -17.95
C PRO A 142 -13.45 -12.38 -17.50
N LEU A 143 -13.51 -11.05 -17.32
CA LEU A 143 -14.75 -10.32 -17.10
C LEU A 143 -15.83 -10.85 -18.06
N PRO A 144 -17.06 -11.13 -17.57
CA PRO A 144 -18.14 -11.55 -18.44
C PRO A 144 -18.28 -10.52 -19.56
N SER A 145 -18.15 -11.03 -20.78
CA SER A 145 -18.05 -10.24 -22.00
C SER A 145 -19.42 -9.66 -22.39
N SER A 146 -19.94 -8.74 -21.57
CA SER A 146 -21.09 -7.90 -21.96
C SER A 146 -20.71 -6.78 -22.94
N VAL A 147 -19.49 -6.78 -23.47
CA VAL A 147 -19.04 -5.84 -24.51
C VAL A 147 -18.84 -6.53 -25.88
N LYS A 148 -19.14 -7.82 -26.03
CA LYS A 148 -19.28 -8.46 -27.36
C LYS A 148 -20.65 -8.11 -27.98
N GLY A 149 -20.88 -6.83 -28.21
CA GLY A 149 -22.11 -6.34 -28.82
C GLY A 149 -22.05 -4.93 -29.41
N MET A 150 -20.93 -4.20 -29.29
CA MET A 150 -20.83 -2.87 -29.89
C MET A 150 -20.22 -3.00 -31.29
N GLN A 151 -21.08 -2.86 -32.29
CA GLN A 151 -20.70 -2.80 -33.70
C GLN A 151 -19.60 -1.74 -33.90
N PHE A 152 -18.53 -2.13 -34.56
CA PHE A 152 -17.41 -1.25 -34.92
C PHE A 152 -17.90 -0.14 -35.84
N THR A 153 -18.16 1.05 -35.28
CA THR A 153 -18.24 2.29 -36.05
C THR A 153 -16.95 3.10 -35.86
N PRO A 154 -16.38 3.70 -36.91
CA PRO A 154 -15.04 4.30 -36.85
C PRO A 154 -14.93 5.57 -35.98
N ALA A 155 -16.06 6.08 -35.45
CA ALA A 155 -16.12 7.38 -34.79
C ALA A 155 -15.74 7.36 -33.28
N ASN A 156 -15.65 6.18 -32.65
CA ASN A 156 -15.44 6.08 -31.19
C ASN A 156 -14.00 5.77 -30.74
N ARG A 157 -13.01 5.89 -31.63
CA ARG A 157 -11.60 5.55 -31.33
C ARG A 157 -10.97 6.40 -30.23
N VAL A 158 -11.52 7.57 -29.91
CA VAL A 158 -10.94 8.47 -28.89
C VAL A 158 -11.38 8.10 -27.46
N HIS A 159 -12.49 7.39 -27.28
CA HIS A 159 -13.06 7.11 -25.94
C HIS A 159 -12.81 5.69 -25.41
N LEU A 160 -12.22 4.80 -26.22
CA LEU A 160 -11.91 3.41 -25.84
C LEU A 160 -10.50 3.23 -25.26
N GLN A 161 -9.64 4.24 -25.35
CA GLN A 161 -8.25 4.14 -24.91
C GLN A 161 -8.06 4.40 -23.40
N ASP A 162 -9.03 5.00 -22.73
CA ASP A 162 -8.98 5.23 -21.27
C ASP A 162 -9.50 4.05 -20.44
N LYS A 163 -10.46 3.26 -20.95
CA LYS A 163 -10.97 2.08 -20.22
C LYS A 163 -10.06 0.84 -20.31
N ALA A 164 -9.13 0.81 -21.27
CA ALA A 164 -8.16 -0.28 -21.40
C ALA A 164 -6.94 -0.12 -20.47
N LYS A 165 -6.81 1.02 -19.76
CA LYS A 165 -5.70 1.29 -18.83
C LYS A 165 -5.97 0.84 -17.39
N HIS A 166 -7.23 0.59 -17.03
CA HIS A 166 -7.61 0.19 -15.67
C HIS A 166 -8.05 -1.27 -15.68
N VAL A 167 -7.10 -2.17 -15.90
CA VAL A 167 -7.26 -3.59 -15.56
C VAL A 167 -6.52 -3.72 -14.23
N PRO A 168 -7.20 -3.70 -13.08
CA PRO A 168 -6.57 -3.79 -11.77
C PRO A 168 -5.62 -5.00 -11.66
N GLU A 169 -5.93 -6.08 -12.38
CA GLU A 169 -5.10 -7.28 -12.50
C GLU A 169 -3.75 -6.99 -13.19
N ALA A 170 -3.73 -6.08 -14.17
CA ALA A 170 -2.49 -5.63 -14.80
C ALA A 170 -1.62 -4.81 -13.83
N LEU A 171 -2.24 -4.00 -12.96
CA LEU A 171 -1.51 -3.24 -11.93
C LEU A 171 -0.92 -4.18 -10.88
N ILE A 172 -1.65 -5.23 -10.48
CA ILE A 172 -1.15 -6.28 -9.58
C ILE A 172 0.09 -6.95 -10.19
N LEU A 173 0.04 -7.37 -11.45
CA LEU A 173 1.17 -7.97 -12.14
C LEU A 173 2.35 -6.99 -12.31
N GLU A 174 2.06 -5.71 -12.60
CA GLU A 174 3.10 -4.69 -12.70
C GLU A 174 3.77 -4.44 -11.34
N SER A 175 3.03 -4.47 -10.23
CA SER A 175 3.60 -4.39 -8.88
C SER A 175 4.52 -5.56 -8.55
N ILE A 176 4.14 -6.79 -8.94
CA ILE A 176 4.99 -7.97 -8.77
C ILE A 176 6.25 -7.85 -9.64
N LYS A 177 6.08 -7.49 -10.91
CA LYS A 177 7.19 -7.27 -11.86
C LYS A 177 8.15 -6.21 -11.34
N PHE A 178 7.64 -5.09 -10.83
CA PHE A 178 8.45 -4.04 -10.22
C PHE A 178 9.30 -4.60 -9.06
N GLY A 179 8.71 -5.36 -8.14
CA GLY A 179 9.45 -5.99 -7.05
C GLY A 179 10.54 -6.95 -7.53
N LEU A 180 10.25 -7.79 -8.53
CA LEU A 180 11.21 -8.72 -9.12
C LEU A 180 12.38 -8.01 -9.83
N GLN A 181 12.13 -6.87 -10.46
CA GLN A 181 13.14 -6.08 -11.17
C GLN A 181 14.00 -5.23 -10.24
N ASN A 182 13.44 -4.76 -9.12
CA ASN A 182 14.13 -3.84 -8.22
C ASN A 182 15.27 -4.52 -7.44
N HIS A 183 15.04 -5.78 -7.02
CA HIS A 183 15.94 -6.47 -6.11
C HIS A 183 16.17 -7.92 -6.53
N LYS A 184 17.44 -8.27 -6.78
CA LYS A 184 17.82 -9.64 -7.18
C LYS A 184 17.39 -10.69 -6.14
N TYR A 185 17.50 -10.37 -4.85
CA TYR A 185 17.08 -11.28 -3.78
C TYR A 185 15.58 -11.59 -3.79
N VAL A 186 14.74 -10.65 -4.27
CA VAL A 186 13.29 -10.88 -4.44
C VAL A 186 13.05 -11.90 -5.53
N CYS A 187 13.74 -11.75 -6.67
CA CYS A 187 13.67 -12.72 -7.76
C CYS A 187 14.15 -14.12 -7.34
N ASP A 188 15.28 -14.20 -6.63
CA ASP A 188 15.85 -15.46 -6.17
C ASP A 188 14.92 -16.17 -5.16
N ALA A 189 14.35 -15.43 -4.21
CA ALA A 189 13.36 -15.94 -3.26
C ALA A 189 12.08 -16.45 -3.96
N TRP A 190 11.61 -15.71 -4.97
CA TRP A 190 10.45 -16.12 -5.76
C TRP A 190 10.71 -17.41 -6.54
N PHE A 191 11.87 -17.52 -7.17
CA PHE A 191 12.28 -18.71 -7.91
C PHE A 191 12.43 -19.91 -6.97
N LYS A 192 13.13 -19.74 -5.86
CA LYS A 192 13.28 -20.76 -4.79
C LYS A 192 11.92 -21.25 -4.30
N SER A 193 10.97 -20.34 -4.08
CA SER A 193 9.61 -20.68 -3.66
C SER A 193 8.89 -21.55 -4.71
N ILE A 194 9.09 -21.29 -6.01
CA ILE A 194 8.50 -22.10 -7.09
C ILE A 194 9.15 -23.49 -7.13
N VAL A 195 10.48 -23.55 -7.09
CA VAL A 195 11.23 -24.83 -7.09
C VAL A 195 10.85 -25.70 -5.89
N ALA A 196 10.63 -25.10 -4.72
CA ALA A 196 10.18 -25.82 -3.53
C ALA A 196 8.81 -26.50 -3.68
N LEU A 197 8.01 -26.17 -4.71
CA LEU A 197 6.79 -26.93 -5.03
C LEU A 197 7.05 -28.18 -5.87
N GLU A 198 8.18 -28.24 -6.58
CA GLU A 198 8.54 -29.36 -7.44
C GLU A 198 9.17 -30.51 -6.64
N GLU A 199 9.69 -30.23 -5.44
CA GLU A 199 10.12 -31.27 -4.50
C GLU A 199 8.90 -31.96 -3.87
N PRO A 200 8.72 -33.27 -4.08
CA PRO A 200 7.61 -34.00 -3.46
C PRO A 200 7.82 -34.05 -1.94
N VAL A 201 6.78 -33.64 -1.21
CA VAL A 201 6.62 -33.90 0.24
C VAL A 201 6.60 -35.40 0.51
#